data_AF-A0A7K9MH28-F1
#
_entry.id   AF-A0A7K9MH28-F1
#
_cell.length_a   1.000
_cell.length_b   1.000
_cell.length_c   1.000
_cell.angle_alpha   90.00
_cell.angle_beta   90.00
_cell.angle_gamma   90.00
#
_symmetry.space_group_name_H-M   'P 1'
#
loop_
_entity.id
_entity.type
_entity.pdbx_description
1 polymer ?
#
loop_
_entity_poly.entity_id
_entity_poly.type
_entity_poly.pdbx_seq_one_letter_code
_entity_poly.pdbx_strand_id
1 'polypeptide(L)'
;DEELLKRIQATVVQVQGDYKKLSSVTGNLLDDHHQKQKDIEALFQSLERLEKEKADKEDLELGIDVKADKSALAGKVSRTQFDASMERLNEMIQEMLSRVTGQEQGWHQVQRQLSEEMGSKLDRLELGPFRQQLEEHWRSILEQLKEKAPSTEADDAAGIKKQLLAHFHCVSCDRPLSMLVPG
;
A
#
# COMPACT_ATOMS: atom_id res chain seq x y z
N ASP A 1 -94.39 -17.17 -85.85
CA ASP A 1 -92.92 -17.00 -85.96
C ASP A 1 -92.38 -15.62 -85.59
N GLU A 2 -92.96 -14.51 -86.07
CA GLU A 2 -92.41 -13.16 -85.81
C GLU A 2 -92.48 -12.70 -84.33
N GLU A 3 -93.56 -13.03 -83.61
CA GLU A 3 -93.72 -12.66 -82.20
C GLU A 3 -92.70 -13.37 -81.29
N LEU A 4 -92.34 -14.61 -81.65
CA LEU A 4 -91.38 -15.43 -80.92
C LEU A 4 -89.95 -14.89 -81.11
N LEU A 5 -89.62 -14.42 -82.32
CA LEU A 5 -88.37 -13.70 -82.62
C LEU A 5 -88.25 -12.39 -81.83
N LYS A 6 -89.32 -11.59 -81.73
CA LYS A 6 -89.32 -10.35 -80.94
C LYS A 6 -89.07 -10.61 -79.45
N ARG A 7 -89.68 -11.67 -78.90
CA ARG A 7 -89.43 -12.09 -77.49
C ARG A 7 -87.99 -12.54 -77.29
N ILE A 8 -87.45 -13.35 -78.19
CA ILE A 8 -86.03 -13.78 -78.13
C ILE A 8 -85.10 -12.57 -78.18
N GLN A 9 -85.35 -11.62 -79.09
CA GLN A 9 -84.53 -10.41 -79.21
C GLN A 9 -84.58 -9.56 -77.93
N ALA A 10 -85.75 -9.39 -77.32
CA ALA A 10 -85.89 -8.70 -76.04
C ALA A 10 -85.09 -9.37 -74.92
N THR A 11 -85.16 -10.71 -74.82
CA THR A 11 -84.39 -11.49 -73.85
C THR A 11 -82.88 -11.35 -74.08
N VAL A 12 -82.41 -11.38 -75.33
CA VAL A 12 -81.00 -11.19 -75.66
C VAL A 12 -80.50 -9.81 -75.23
N VAL A 13 -81.28 -8.75 -75.49
CA VAL A 13 -80.93 -7.39 -75.06
C VAL A 13 -80.88 -7.28 -73.53
N GLN A 14 -81.83 -7.91 -72.84
CA GLN A 14 -81.84 -7.97 -71.37
C GLN A 14 -80.60 -8.67 -70.82
N VAL A 15 -80.28 -9.87 -71.34
CA VAL A 15 -79.09 -10.64 -70.92
C VAL A 15 -77.79 -9.87 -71.19
N GLN A 16 -77.70 -9.15 -72.30
CA GLN A 16 -76.55 -8.27 -72.58
C GLN A 16 -76.44 -7.11 -71.58
N GLY A 17 -77.58 -6.53 -71.18
CA GLY A 17 -77.64 -5.49 -70.16
C GLY A 17 -77.18 -6.01 -68.79
N ASP A 18 -77.68 -7.19 -68.41
CA ASP A 18 -77.32 -7.84 -67.15
C ASP A 18 -75.85 -8.28 -67.15
N TYR A 19 -75.32 -8.76 -68.28
CA TYR A 19 -73.89 -9.05 -68.44
C TYR A 19 -73.02 -7.82 -68.23
N LYS A 20 -73.39 -6.66 -68.78
CA LYS A 20 -72.64 -5.39 -68.56
C LYS A 20 -72.67 -4.96 -67.10
N LYS A 21 -73.82 -5.07 -66.43
CA LYS A 21 -73.94 -4.77 -65.00
C LYS A 21 -73.06 -5.70 -64.18
N LEU A 22 -73.11 -7.01 -64.46
CA LEU A 22 -72.30 -8.02 -63.78
C LEU A 22 -70.81 -7.74 -63.98
N SER A 23 -70.39 -7.44 -65.21
CA SER A 23 -68.99 -7.09 -65.52
C SER A 23 -68.53 -5.85 -64.74
N SER A 24 -69.35 -4.81 -64.63
CA SER A 24 -69.04 -3.62 -63.84
C SER A 24 -68.94 -3.93 -62.33
N VAL A 25 -69.87 -4.71 -61.79
CA VAL A 25 -69.85 -5.11 -60.38
C VAL A 25 -68.61 -5.95 -60.06
N THR A 26 -68.27 -6.91 -60.93
CA THR A 26 -67.06 -7.73 -60.78
C THR A 26 -65.80 -6.88 -60.82
N GLY A 27 -65.72 -5.88 -61.70
CA GLY A 27 -64.59 -4.94 -61.75
C GLY A 27 -64.42 -4.18 -60.43
N ASN A 28 -65.50 -3.57 -59.92
CA ASN A 28 -65.47 -2.86 -58.64
C ASN A 28 -65.07 -3.77 -57.46
N LEU A 29 -65.53 -5.03 -57.45
CA LEU A 29 -65.18 -5.99 -56.41
C LEU A 29 -63.70 -6.36 -56.46
N LEU A 30 -63.12 -6.47 -57.66
CA LEU A 30 -61.70 -6.76 -57.87
C LEU A 30 -60.83 -5.59 -57.37
N ASP A 31 -61.24 -4.36 -57.67
CA ASP A 31 -60.57 -3.16 -57.19
C ASP A 31 -60.65 -3.02 -55.66
N ASP A 32 -61.82 -3.26 -55.06
CA ASP A 32 -62.00 -3.28 -53.60
C ASP A 32 -61.15 -4.36 -52.93
N HIS A 33 -61.10 -5.56 -53.53
CA HIS A 33 -60.23 -6.64 -53.06
C HIS A 33 -58.75 -6.24 -53.11
N HIS A 34 -58.29 -5.66 -54.21
CA HIS A 34 -56.91 -5.18 -54.33
C HIS A 34 -56.57 -4.07 -53.32
N GLN A 35 -57.51 -3.16 -53.07
CA GLN A 35 -57.30 -2.10 -52.09
C GLN A 35 -57.23 -2.68 -50.67
N LYS A 36 -58.15 -3.57 -50.30
CA LYS A 36 -58.14 -4.26 -49.01
C LYS A 36 -56.87 -5.07 -48.80
N GLN A 37 -56.36 -5.72 -49.84
CA GLN A 37 -55.11 -6.46 -49.76
C GLN A 37 -53.92 -5.54 -49.41
N LYS A 38 -53.85 -4.35 -50.02
CA LYS A 38 -52.82 -3.35 -49.68
C LYS A 38 -52.97 -2.84 -48.25
N ASP A 39 -54.20 -2.60 -47.81
CA ASP A 39 -54.46 -2.14 -46.45
C ASP A 39 -54.06 -3.19 -45.41
N ILE A 40 -54.32 -4.47 -45.70
CA ILE A 40 -53.89 -5.61 -44.87
C ILE A 40 -52.36 -5.66 -44.79
N GLU A 41 -51.65 -5.53 -45.91
CA GLU A 41 -50.19 -5.52 -45.93
C GLU A 41 -49.61 -4.35 -45.12
N ALA A 42 -50.21 -3.17 -45.23
CA ALA A 42 -49.80 -2.00 -44.44
C ALA A 42 -50.05 -2.19 -42.94
N LEU A 43 -51.14 -2.85 -42.55
CA LEU A 43 -51.42 -3.20 -41.16
C LEU A 43 -50.38 -4.18 -40.60
N PHE A 44 -50.01 -5.22 -41.36
CA PHE A 44 -48.98 -6.17 -40.92
C PHE A 44 -47.62 -5.48 -40.70
N GLN A 45 -47.20 -4.60 -41.62
CA GLN A 45 -45.95 -3.83 -41.46
C GLN A 45 -46.00 -2.89 -40.24
N SER A 46 -47.16 -2.32 -39.95
CA SER A 46 -47.32 -1.45 -38.77
C SER A 46 -47.27 -2.25 -37.48
N LEU A 47 -47.81 -3.47 -37.49
CA LEU A 47 -47.82 -4.37 -36.33
C LEU A 47 -46.41 -4.86 -36.00
N GLU A 48 -45.62 -5.25 -37.01
CA GLU A 48 -44.22 -5.64 -36.84
C GLU A 48 -43.37 -4.50 -36.25
N ARG A 49 -43.59 -3.26 -36.72
CA ARG A 49 -42.92 -2.09 -36.18
C ARG A 49 -43.27 -1.85 -34.71
N LEU A 50 -44.55 -1.95 -34.36
CA LEU A 50 -45.03 -1.79 -32.99
C LEU A 50 -44.46 -2.86 -32.05
N GLU A 51 -44.35 -4.11 -32.52
CA GLU A 51 -43.77 -5.19 -31.72
C GLU A 51 -42.30 -4.91 -31.40
N LYS A 52 -41.52 -4.45 -32.39
CA LYS A 52 -40.13 -4.04 -32.20
C LYS A 52 -40.01 -2.87 -31.22
N GLU A 53 -40.77 -1.80 -31.43
CA GLU A 53 -40.74 -0.61 -30.56
C GLU A 53 -41.18 -0.95 -29.13
N LYS A 54 -42.12 -1.88 -28.95
CA LYS A 54 -42.55 -2.36 -27.63
C LYS A 54 -41.43 -3.12 -26.92
N ALA A 55 -40.72 -4.01 -27.61
CA ALA A 55 -39.58 -4.71 -27.03
C ALA A 55 -38.48 -3.73 -26.59
N ASP A 56 -38.14 -2.75 -27.45
CA ASP A 56 -37.16 -1.70 -27.12
C ASP A 56 -37.58 -0.89 -25.87
N LYS A 57 -38.88 -0.61 -25.73
CA LYS A 57 -39.43 0.10 -24.56
C LYS A 57 -39.34 -0.75 -23.29
N GLU A 58 -39.68 -2.03 -23.35
CA GLU A 58 -39.58 -2.95 -22.20
C GLU A 58 -38.13 -3.08 -21.71
N ASP A 59 -37.17 -3.19 -22.63
CA ASP A 59 -35.74 -3.20 -22.32
C ASP A 59 -35.29 -1.90 -21.64
N LEU A 60 -35.79 -0.75 -22.11
CA LEU A 60 -35.52 0.55 -21.49
C LEU A 60 -36.11 0.63 -20.06
N GLU A 61 -37.34 0.18 -19.85
CA GLU A 61 -37.99 0.15 -18.54
C GLU A 61 -37.19 -0.72 -17.55
N LEU A 62 -36.77 -1.93 -17.97
CA LEU A 62 -35.90 -2.79 -17.18
C LEU A 62 -34.56 -2.10 -16.84
N GLY A 63 -33.95 -1.43 -17.82
CA GLY A 63 -32.71 -0.68 -17.61
C GLY A 63 -32.86 0.47 -16.62
N ILE A 64 -34.00 1.17 -16.63
CA ILE A 64 -34.35 2.23 -15.68
C ILE A 64 -34.53 1.67 -14.28
N ASP A 65 -35.27 0.57 -14.13
CA ASP A 65 -35.51 -0.08 -12.82
C ASP A 65 -34.20 -0.54 -12.17
N VAL A 66 -33.30 -1.16 -12.95
CA VAL A 66 -31.96 -1.53 -12.47
C VAL A 66 -31.15 -0.29 -12.05
N LYS A 67 -31.28 0.83 -12.78
CA LYS A 67 -30.60 2.08 -12.43
C LYS A 67 -31.20 2.75 -11.18
N ALA A 68 -32.50 2.61 -10.95
CA ALA A 68 -33.16 3.05 -9.72
C ALA A 68 -32.74 2.20 -8.50
N ASP A 69 -32.52 0.90 -8.67
CA ASP A 69 -31.94 0.09 -7.59
C ASP A 69 -30.48 0.48 -7.30
N LYS A 70 -29.71 0.91 -8.33
CA LYS A 70 -28.38 1.48 -8.12
C LYS A 70 -28.42 2.79 -7.31
N SER A 71 -29.43 3.64 -7.48
CA SER A 71 -29.58 4.85 -6.64
C SER A 71 -30.03 4.50 -5.22
N ALA A 72 -30.88 3.48 -5.04
CA ALA A 72 -31.19 2.93 -3.73
C ALA A 72 -29.94 2.33 -3.03
N LEU A 73 -29.07 1.65 -3.79
CA LEU A 73 -27.78 1.14 -3.32
C LEU A 73 -26.80 2.26 -2.95
N ALA A 74 -26.81 3.38 -3.70
CA ALA A 74 -26.02 4.57 -3.35
C ALA A 74 -26.42 5.18 -1.99
N GLY A 75 -27.64 4.92 -1.51
CA GLY A 75 -28.08 5.28 -0.16
C GLY A 75 -27.71 4.27 0.94
N LYS A 76 -27.42 3.00 0.60
CA LYS A 76 -27.13 1.93 1.58
C LYS A 76 -25.77 2.06 2.26
N VAL A 77 -24.79 2.65 1.58
CA VAL A 77 -23.58 3.17 2.22
C VAL A 77 -23.65 4.68 2.07
N SER A 78 -24.07 5.35 3.13
CA SER A 78 -24.03 6.80 3.16
C SER A 78 -22.57 7.22 2.98
N ARG A 79 -22.26 7.78 1.80
CA ARG A 79 -20.93 8.31 1.47
C ARG A 79 -20.40 9.17 2.62
N THR A 80 -21.26 9.97 3.23
CA THR A 80 -20.90 10.82 4.37
C THR A 80 -20.53 10.03 5.62
N GLN A 81 -21.18 8.90 5.91
CA GLN A 81 -20.79 8.02 7.03
C GLN A 81 -19.46 7.32 6.77
N PHE A 82 -19.22 6.89 5.52
CA PHE A 82 -17.95 6.29 5.12
C PHE A 82 -16.82 7.32 5.24
N ASP A 83 -16.99 8.50 4.65
CA ASP A 83 -16.02 9.59 4.69
C ASP A 83 -15.75 10.02 6.14
N ALA A 84 -16.79 10.16 6.98
CA ALA A 84 -16.63 10.47 8.39
C ALA A 84 -15.87 9.38 9.18
N SER A 85 -16.11 8.10 8.86
CA SER A 85 -15.40 6.99 9.49
C SER A 85 -13.92 6.94 9.05
N MET A 86 -13.66 7.26 7.78
CA MET A 86 -12.31 7.33 7.21
C MET A 86 -11.51 8.47 7.85
N GLU A 87 -12.09 9.67 7.98
CA GLU A 87 -11.45 10.79 8.65
C GLU A 87 -11.16 10.49 10.12
N ARG A 88 -12.13 9.91 10.84
CA ARG A 88 -11.92 9.49 12.24
C ARG A 88 -10.78 8.47 12.37
N LEU A 89 -10.71 7.50 11.45
CA LEU A 89 -9.63 6.53 11.44
C LEU A 89 -8.27 7.19 11.17
N ASN A 90 -8.22 8.15 10.24
CA ASN A 90 -7.01 8.91 9.93
C ASN A 90 -6.53 9.72 11.14
N GLU A 91 -7.42 10.41 11.85
CA GLU A 91 -7.12 11.12 13.10
C GLU A 91 -6.52 10.19 14.15
N MET A 92 -7.11 9.00 14.36
CA MET A 92 -6.60 8.01 15.31
C MET A 92 -5.19 7.51 14.95
N ILE A 93 -4.92 7.30 13.66
CA ILE A 93 -3.59 6.88 13.18
C ILE A 93 -2.56 8.00 13.42
N GLN A 94 -2.90 9.25 13.12
CA GLN A 94 -2.00 10.39 13.34
C GLN A 94 -1.70 10.59 14.83
N GLU A 95 -2.71 10.47 15.69
CA GLU A 95 -2.52 10.52 17.14
C GLU A 95 -1.59 9.39 17.61
N MET A 96 -1.84 8.15 17.18
CA MET A 96 -1.00 7.01 17.55
C MET A 96 0.44 7.18 17.07
N LEU A 97 0.64 7.66 15.84
CA LEU A 97 1.96 7.96 15.30
C LEU A 97 2.69 9.00 16.15
N SER A 98 2.01 10.11 16.49
CA SER A 98 2.59 11.18 17.31
C SER A 98 3.05 10.66 18.69
N ARG A 99 2.26 9.78 19.31
CA ARG A 99 2.58 9.17 20.61
C ARG A 99 3.79 8.24 20.51
N VAL A 100 3.84 7.40 19.49
CA VAL A 100 4.96 6.47 19.26
C VAL A 100 6.25 7.23 19.00
N THR A 101 6.22 8.23 18.11
CA THR A 101 7.39 9.08 17.82
C THR A 101 7.84 9.86 19.05
N GLY A 102 6.90 10.38 19.86
CA GLY A 102 7.24 11.06 21.11
C GLY A 102 7.91 10.13 22.12
N GLN A 103 7.44 8.88 22.24
CA GLN A 103 8.09 7.87 23.09
C GLN A 103 9.48 7.51 22.60
N GLU A 104 9.65 7.26 21.30
CA GLU A 104 10.94 6.95 20.68
C GLU A 104 11.97 8.06 20.96
N GLN A 105 11.59 9.32 20.81
CA GLN A 105 12.44 10.46 21.15
C GLN A 105 12.81 10.49 22.64
N GLY A 106 11.84 10.22 23.52
CA GLY A 106 12.08 10.12 24.97
C GLY A 106 13.07 9.00 25.33
N TRP A 107 12.94 7.82 24.71
CA TRP A 107 13.89 6.72 24.89
C TRP A 107 15.30 7.10 24.43
N HIS A 108 15.44 7.76 23.28
CA HIS A 108 16.73 8.26 22.81
C HIS A 108 17.34 9.30 23.74
N GLN A 109 16.52 10.16 24.37
CA GLN A 109 17.00 11.12 25.36
C GLN A 109 17.54 10.41 26.60
N VAL A 110 16.79 9.46 27.16
CA VAL A 110 17.21 8.70 28.34
C VAL A 110 18.48 7.89 28.03
N GLN A 111 18.55 7.26 26.87
CA GLN A 111 19.74 6.55 26.42
C GLN A 111 20.97 7.48 26.38
N ARG A 112 20.81 8.68 25.80
CA ARG A 112 21.90 9.67 25.72
C ARG A 112 22.36 10.12 27.10
N GLN A 113 21.43 10.43 28.00
CA GLN A 113 21.73 10.80 29.38
C GLN A 113 22.47 9.68 30.12
N LEU A 114 22.03 8.43 29.97
CA LEU A 114 22.69 7.28 30.59
C LEU A 114 24.11 7.10 30.03
N SER A 115 24.32 7.27 28.72
CA SER A 115 25.65 7.22 28.11
C SER A 115 26.57 8.34 28.60
N GLU A 116 26.06 9.57 28.72
CA GLU A 116 26.81 10.71 29.28
C GLU A 116 27.19 10.48 30.76
N GLU A 117 26.24 10.04 31.57
CA GLU A 117 26.50 9.71 32.98
C GLU A 117 27.53 8.58 33.11
N MET A 118 27.40 7.53 32.28
CA MET A 118 28.35 6.41 32.27
C MET A 118 29.76 6.86 31.89
N GLY A 119 29.89 7.69 30.84
CA GLY A 119 31.17 8.30 30.46
C GLY A 119 31.78 9.11 31.61
N SER A 120 30.99 9.98 32.24
CA SER A 120 31.47 10.80 33.36
C SER A 120 31.86 9.99 34.61
N LYS A 121 31.14 8.88 34.89
CA LYS A 121 31.44 8.00 36.02
C LYS A 121 32.71 7.20 35.77
N LEU A 122 32.93 6.68 34.56
CA LEU A 122 34.16 5.96 34.21
C LEU A 122 35.39 6.89 34.31
N ASP A 123 35.28 8.12 33.79
CA ASP A 123 36.33 9.13 33.90
C ASP A 123 36.67 9.47 35.36
N ARG A 124 35.65 9.58 36.21
CA ARG A 124 35.81 10.01 37.61
C ARG A 124 36.18 8.90 38.59
N LEU A 125 35.60 7.71 38.44
CA LEU A 125 35.74 6.62 39.43
C LEU A 125 36.98 5.78 39.22
N GLU A 126 37.37 5.52 37.97
CA GLU A 126 38.48 4.60 37.68
C GLU A 126 39.70 5.34 37.12
N LEU A 127 39.50 6.24 36.17
CA LEU A 127 40.62 6.85 35.44
C LEU A 127 41.32 7.97 36.22
N GLY A 128 40.57 8.80 36.95
CA GLY A 128 41.13 9.89 37.76
C GLY A 128 42.08 9.43 38.88
N PRO A 129 41.63 8.58 39.82
CA PRO A 129 42.46 8.08 40.91
C PRO A 129 43.65 7.25 40.42
N PHE A 130 43.45 6.42 39.39
CA PHE A 130 44.52 5.62 38.79
C PHE A 130 45.61 6.49 38.14
N ARG A 131 45.21 7.56 37.44
CA ARG A 131 46.14 8.55 36.89
C ARG A 131 46.95 9.24 37.99
N GLN A 132 46.31 9.64 39.11
CA GLN A 132 47.01 10.26 40.23
C GLN A 132 48.03 9.31 40.87
N GLN A 133 47.66 8.03 41.06
CA GLN A 133 48.58 7.00 41.56
C GLN A 133 49.79 6.81 40.63
N LEU A 134 49.58 6.79 39.31
CA LEU A 134 50.67 6.71 38.35
C LEU A 134 51.59 7.94 38.41
N GLU A 135 51.03 9.14 38.53
CA GLU A 135 51.81 10.39 38.63
C GLU A 135 52.62 10.46 39.94
N GLU A 136 52.06 10.01 41.07
CA GLU A 136 52.78 9.90 42.34
C GLU A 136 53.88 8.84 42.31
N HIS A 137 53.59 7.67 41.76
CA HIS A 137 54.57 6.60 41.62
C HIS A 137 55.72 7.03 40.71
N TRP A 138 55.43 7.73 39.61
CA TRP A 138 56.45 8.31 38.72
C TRP A 138 57.30 9.38 39.42
N ARG A 139 56.69 10.26 40.21
CA ARG A 139 57.42 11.25 41.03
C ARG A 139 58.34 10.59 42.04
N SER A 140 57.86 9.56 42.74
CA SER A 140 58.66 8.81 43.71
C SER A 140 59.85 8.11 43.04
N ILE A 141 59.65 7.51 41.87
CA ILE A 141 60.74 6.93 41.07
C ILE A 141 61.76 8.01 40.69
N LEU A 142 61.32 9.18 40.23
CA LEU A 142 62.21 10.29 39.89
C LEU A 142 62.99 10.82 41.10
N GLU A 143 62.37 10.90 42.28
CA GLU A 143 63.04 11.28 43.52
C GLU A 143 64.04 10.23 43.96
N GLN A 144 63.68 8.95 43.95
CA GLN A 144 64.61 7.87 44.26
C GLN A 144 65.80 7.84 43.30
N LEU A 145 65.59 8.15 42.02
CA LEU A 145 66.67 8.26 41.04
C LEU A 145 67.54 9.50 41.29
N LYS A 146 66.99 10.59 41.80
CA LYS A 146 67.75 11.79 42.20
C LYS A 146 68.51 11.59 43.51
N GLU A 147 67.96 10.86 44.48
CA GLU A 147 68.60 10.56 45.76
C GLU A 147 69.64 9.43 45.64
N LYS A 148 69.40 8.45 44.76
CA LYS A 148 70.38 7.41 44.42
C LYS A 148 71.34 7.81 43.31
N ALA A 149 71.15 8.97 42.69
CA ALA A 149 72.20 9.56 41.87
C ALA A 149 73.38 9.83 42.82
N PRO A 150 74.53 9.16 42.64
CA PRO A 150 75.70 9.48 43.43
C PRO A 150 75.96 10.98 43.29
N SER A 151 76.31 11.66 44.38
CA SER A 151 77.01 12.94 44.25
C SER A 151 78.24 12.65 43.40
N THR A 152 78.17 12.99 42.11
CA THR A 152 79.33 12.98 41.23
C THR A 152 80.23 14.09 41.72
N GLU A 153 80.97 13.83 42.80
CA GLU A 153 82.34 14.32 42.86
C GLU A 153 83.00 13.76 41.61
N ALA A 154 83.43 14.69 40.75
CA ALA A 154 84.24 14.37 39.61
C ALA A 154 85.52 13.72 40.15
N ASP A 155 85.60 12.40 40.09
CA ASP A 155 86.86 11.70 40.30
C ASP A 155 87.15 10.80 39.11
N ASP A 156 88.17 11.25 38.40
CA ASP A 156 88.71 10.74 37.15
C ASP A 156 89.66 9.59 37.50
N ALA A 157 89.14 8.37 37.58
CA ALA A 157 90.01 7.19 37.70
C ALA A 157 89.34 5.92 37.15
N ALA A 158 90.07 5.27 36.25
CA ALA A 158 89.69 4.08 35.52
C ALA A 158 89.48 2.85 36.42
N GLY A 159 88.29 2.25 36.28
CA GLY A 159 88.07 0.80 36.29
C GLY A 159 88.31 0.02 37.58
N ILE A 160 87.23 -0.29 38.32
CA ILE A 160 87.06 -1.56 39.04
C ILE A 160 85.62 -2.05 38.80
N LYS A 161 85.47 -3.23 38.23
CA LYS A 161 84.18 -3.93 38.09
C LYS A 161 83.80 -4.45 39.48
N LYS A 162 82.96 -3.72 40.22
CA LYS A 162 82.43 -4.16 41.53
C LYS A 162 81.75 -5.53 41.36
N GLN A 163 82.37 -6.61 41.84
CA GLN A 163 81.67 -7.87 42.05
C GLN A 163 80.58 -7.64 43.09
N LEU A 164 79.34 -7.53 42.64
CA LEU A 164 78.16 -7.60 43.49
C LEU A 164 78.15 -9.01 44.10
N LEU A 165 78.57 -9.14 45.37
CA LEU A 165 78.40 -10.35 46.17
C LEU A 165 76.89 -10.64 46.27
N ALA A 166 76.36 -11.37 45.29
CA ALA A 166 75.00 -11.85 45.29
C ALA A 166 74.87 -12.86 46.43
N HIS A 167 74.14 -12.48 47.47
CA HIS A 167 73.78 -13.39 48.55
C HIS A 167 72.78 -14.40 47.99
N PHE A 168 73.25 -15.59 47.64
CA PHE A 168 72.40 -16.63 47.10
C PHE A 168 71.62 -17.31 48.22
N HIS A 169 70.32 -17.48 48.02
CA HIS A 169 69.44 -18.22 48.92
C HIS A 169 68.95 -19.47 48.20
N CYS A 170 68.78 -20.57 48.94
CA CYS A 170 68.22 -21.79 48.36
C CYS A 170 66.77 -21.55 47.93
N VAL A 171 66.46 -21.65 46.64
CA VAL A 171 65.10 -21.37 46.11
C VAL A 171 64.00 -22.23 46.78
N SER A 172 64.34 -23.41 47.31
CA SER A 172 63.37 -24.32 47.90
C SER A 172 63.11 -24.11 49.39
N CYS A 173 64.06 -23.55 50.14
CA CYS A 173 63.94 -23.40 51.61
C CYS A 173 64.41 -22.04 52.14
N ASP A 174 64.78 -21.15 51.23
CA ASP A 174 65.17 -19.76 51.43
C ASP A 174 66.34 -19.54 52.41
N ARG A 175 67.11 -20.60 52.68
CA ARG A 175 68.27 -20.52 53.58
C ARG A 175 69.45 -19.85 52.86
N PRO A 176 70.12 -18.84 53.47
CA PRO A 176 71.27 -18.17 52.87
C PRO A 176 72.45 -19.13 52.71
N LEU A 177 73.06 -19.11 51.52
CA LEU A 177 74.21 -19.95 51.16
C LEU A 177 75.44 -19.07 50.94
N SER A 178 76.52 -19.36 51.66
CA SER A 178 77.84 -18.81 51.37
C SER A 178 78.55 -19.75 50.40
N MET A 179 78.50 -19.44 49.10
CA MET A 179 79.31 -20.14 48.10
C MET A 179 80.43 -19.22 47.63
N LEU A 180 81.68 -19.71 47.69
CA LEU A 180 82.79 -19.10 46.96
C LEU A 180 82.63 -19.46 45.49
N VAL A 181 82.43 -18.45 44.64
CA VAL A 181 82.40 -18.62 43.18
C VAL A 181 83.85 -18.77 42.71
N PRO A 182 84.27 -19.90 42.12
CA PRO A 182 85.52 -19.96 41.36
C PRO A 182 85.37 -19.04 40.14
N GLY A 183 86.37 -18.20 39.90
CA GLY A 183 86.34 -17.07 38.98
C GLY A 183 85.85 -17.33 37.56
#